data_AF-A0A7C5PGQ4-F1
#
_entry.id   AF-A0A7C5PGQ4-F1
#
_cell.length_a   1.000
_cell.length_b   1.000
_cell.length_c   1.000
_cell.angle_alpha   90.00
_cell.angle_beta   90.00
_cell.angle_gamma   90.00
#
_symmetry.space_group_name_H-M   'P 1'
#
loop_
_entity.id
_entity.type
_entity.pdbx_description
1 polymer ?
#
loop_
_entity_poly.entity_id
_entity_poly.type
_entity_poly.pdbx_seq_one_letter_code
_entity_poly.pdbx_strand_id
1 'polypeptide(L)'
;MMRWLPQTRPARILAGILVGYVLLFFWLACRKFEYSTGEMGDVAAVNHVFWSSLHGKFFWHFGIDRSYFAMHQEILLLFFWPLYALLPDPRTLFFVQTVCIAASAVPMFFIARRVLNDDWSAVACAVALIMFPSIVSQNVNQLHTSQWVLPLLLACFYFYHVENYRWFLVFAVLAALGKENTPLT
;
A
#
# COMPACT_ATOMS: atom_id res chain seq x y z
N MET A 1 11.15 -17.12 -18.64
CA MET A 1 10.68 -15.72 -18.71
C MET A 1 9.49 -15.57 -17.78
N MET A 2 9.64 -14.83 -16.68
CA MET A 2 8.62 -14.71 -15.64
C MET A 2 7.44 -13.92 -16.22
N ARG A 3 6.30 -14.56 -16.46
CA ARG A 3 5.07 -13.86 -16.88
C ARG A 3 4.43 -13.27 -15.63
N TRP A 4 4.70 -11.98 -15.39
CA TRP A 4 4.21 -11.20 -14.24
C TRP A 4 2.70 -11.04 -14.20
N LEU A 5 2.01 -11.32 -15.31
CA LEU A 5 0.55 -11.26 -15.39
C LEU A 5 0.02 -12.57 -16.02
N PRO A 6 -0.87 -13.30 -15.34
CA PRO A 6 -1.56 -14.42 -15.95
C PRO A 6 -2.50 -13.90 -17.02
N GLN A 7 -2.47 -14.50 -18.21
CA GLN A 7 -3.34 -14.13 -19.32
C GLN A 7 -4.71 -14.84 -19.25
N THR A 8 -5.09 -15.35 -18.08
CA THR A 8 -6.34 -16.09 -17.90
C THR A 8 -7.54 -15.13 -17.83
N ARG A 9 -8.74 -15.63 -18.14
CA ARG A 9 -9.97 -14.83 -18.03
C ARG A 9 -10.16 -14.28 -16.59
N PRO A 10 -9.98 -15.07 -15.52
CA PRO A 10 -10.12 -14.56 -14.15
C PRO A 10 -9.11 -13.47 -13.80
N ALA A 11 -7.87 -13.59 -14.26
CA ALA A 11 -6.85 -12.56 -14.03
C ALA A 11 -7.20 -11.21 -14.69
N ARG A 12 -7.81 -11.22 -15.88
CA ARG A 12 -8.31 -10.00 -16.53
C ARG A 12 -9.49 -9.38 -15.78
N ILE A 13 -10.39 -10.22 -15.24
CA ILE A 13 -11.50 -9.77 -14.41
C ILE A 13 -10.96 -9.12 -13.13
N LEU A 14 -9.98 -9.76 -12.47
CA LEU A 14 -9.33 -9.20 -11.29
C LEU A 14 -8.74 -7.82 -11.61
N ALA A 15 -8.01 -7.66 -12.72
CA ALA A 15 -7.47 -6.35 -13.12
C ALA A 15 -8.58 -5.28 -13.24
N GLY A 16 -9.73 -5.63 -13.83
CA GLY A 16 -10.90 -4.74 -13.88
C GLY A 16 -11.45 -4.40 -12.50
N ILE A 17 -11.52 -5.37 -11.59
CA ILE A 17 -11.93 -5.16 -10.20
C ILE A 17 -10.95 -4.23 -9.48
N LEU A 18 -9.64 -4.39 -9.67
CA LEU A 18 -8.63 -3.53 -9.04
C LEU A 18 -8.73 -2.09 -9.52
N VAL A 19 -8.96 -1.86 -10.82
CA VAL A 19 -9.22 -0.52 -11.35
C VAL A 19 -10.50 0.07 -10.73
N GLY A 20 -11.59 -0.71 -10.69
CA GLY A 20 -12.83 -0.29 -10.05
C GLY A 20 -12.67 0.03 -8.56
N TYR A 21 -11.91 -0.79 -7.84
CA TYR A 21 -11.56 -0.57 -6.43
C TYR A 21 -10.82 0.74 -6.26
N VAL A 22 -9.76 0.98 -7.04
CA VAL A 22 -8.97 2.21 -6.96
C VAL A 22 -9.86 3.41 -7.21
N LEU A 23 -10.64 3.41 -8.28
CA LEU A 23 -11.52 4.55 -8.61
C LEU A 23 -12.56 4.82 -7.51
N LEU A 24 -13.26 3.78 -7.04
CA LEU A 24 -14.32 3.93 -6.05
C LEU A 24 -13.78 4.34 -4.68
N PHE A 25 -12.78 3.62 -4.15
CA PHE A 25 -12.31 3.83 -2.79
C PHE A 25 -11.41 5.07 -2.67
N PHE A 26 -10.66 5.42 -3.71
CA PHE A 26 -9.97 6.71 -3.77
C PHE A 26 -10.96 7.87 -3.76
N TRP A 27 -12.02 7.79 -4.57
CA TRP A 27 -13.09 8.79 -4.56
C TRP A 27 -13.73 8.90 -3.19
N LEU A 28 -14.10 7.78 -2.55
CA LEU A 28 -14.66 7.77 -1.19
C LEU A 28 -13.71 8.40 -0.16
N ALA A 29 -12.42 8.07 -0.19
CA ALA A 29 -11.41 8.64 0.70
C ALA A 29 -11.31 10.17 0.53
N CYS A 30 -11.30 10.66 -0.71
CA CYS A 30 -11.32 12.10 -1.00
C CYS A 30 -12.58 12.77 -0.44
N ARG A 31 -13.76 12.15 -0.59
CA ARG A 31 -15.02 12.70 -0.06
C ARG A 31 -15.01 12.76 1.47
N LYS A 32 -14.49 11.72 2.12
CA LYS A 32 -14.36 11.72 3.59
C LYS A 32 -13.41 12.80 4.08
N PHE A 33 -12.30 13.00 3.38
CA PHE A 33 -11.35 14.07 3.65
C PHE A 33 -12.00 15.46 3.48
N GLU A 34 -12.71 15.70 2.38
CA GLU A 34 -13.39 16.98 2.10
C GLU A 34 -14.46 17.34 3.14
N TYR A 35 -15.16 16.34 3.69
CA TYR A 35 -16.18 16.56 4.70
C TYR A 35 -15.67 16.47 6.14
N SER A 36 -14.38 16.25 6.35
CA SER A 36 -13.80 16.08 7.69
C SER A 36 -14.50 14.98 8.52
N THR A 37 -14.93 13.91 7.85
CA THR A 37 -15.67 12.80 8.47
C THR A 37 -14.81 11.56 8.71
N GLY A 38 -13.52 11.62 8.32
CA GLY A 38 -12.50 10.65 8.66
C GLY A 38 -11.64 11.10 9.85
N GLU A 39 -10.67 10.26 10.21
CA GLU A 39 -9.66 10.60 11.20
C GLU A 39 -8.60 11.49 10.54
N MET A 40 -8.40 12.70 11.09
CA MET A 40 -7.56 13.72 10.46
C MET A 40 -6.18 13.86 11.09
N GLY A 41 -5.95 13.21 12.24
CA GLY A 41 -4.69 13.31 12.98
C GLY A 41 -3.54 12.70 12.20
N ASP A 42 -3.69 11.43 11.82
CA ASP A 42 -2.69 10.69 11.06
C ASP A 42 -2.53 11.25 9.63
N VAL A 43 -3.63 11.71 9.02
CA VAL A 43 -3.59 12.40 7.73
C VAL A 43 -2.74 13.66 7.80
N ALA A 44 -2.96 14.51 8.81
CA ALA A 44 -2.18 15.73 8.99
C ALA A 44 -0.71 15.44 9.30
N ALA A 45 -0.45 14.45 10.16
CA ALA A 45 0.88 13.99 10.52
C ALA A 45 1.70 13.57 9.28
N VAL A 46 1.18 12.60 8.51
CA VAL A 46 1.86 12.09 7.32
C VAL A 46 1.96 13.19 6.26
N ASN A 47 0.88 13.92 5.97
CA ASN A 47 0.91 15.00 4.97
C ASN A 47 1.98 16.05 5.30
N HIS A 48 2.11 16.43 6.56
CA HIS A 48 3.10 17.42 6.97
C HIS A 48 4.54 16.91 6.82
N VAL A 49 4.80 15.62 7.06
CA VAL A 49 6.14 15.03 6.83
C VAL A 49 6.56 15.20 5.37
N PHE A 50 5.64 14.97 4.43
CA PHE A 50 5.90 15.19 3.00
C PHE A 50 6.00 16.68 2.65
N TRP A 51 5.06 17.49 3.14
CA TRP A 51 5.02 18.93 2.88
C TRP A 51 6.28 19.65 3.39
N SER A 52 6.70 19.37 4.63
CA SER A 52 7.89 19.98 5.23
C SER A 52 9.17 19.64 4.45
N SER A 53 9.25 18.43 3.89
CA SER A 53 10.35 18.00 3.03
C SER A 53 10.49 18.84 1.76
N LEU A 54 9.36 19.30 1.19
CA LEU A 54 9.37 20.24 0.06
C LEU A 54 9.74 21.67 0.47
N HIS A 55 9.57 22.01 1.75
CA HIS A 55 9.78 23.35 2.30
C HIS A 55 11.07 23.47 3.12
N GLY A 56 12.07 22.66 2.80
CA GLY A 56 13.43 22.76 3.36
C GLY A 56 13.62 22.13 4.74
N LYS A 57 12.58 21.50 5.31
CA LYS A 57 12.68 20.72 6.56
C LYS A 57 12.48 19.23 6.25
N PHE A 58 13.55 18.56 5.85
CA PHE A 58 13.49 17.18 5.37
C PHE A 58 12.87 16.23 6.40
N PHE A 59 11.72 15.66 6.03
CA PHE A 59 10.91 14.73 6.82
C PHE A 59 10.63 15.21 8.24
N TRP A 60 10.43 16.51 8.45
CA TRP A 60 10.19 17.06 9.79
C TRP A 60 8.71 16.91 10.20
N HIS A 61 8.46 16.54 11.46
CA HIS A 61 7.12 16.28 11.96
C HIS A 61 6.75 17.26 13.08
N PHE A 62 5.64 17.99 12.92
CA PHE A 62 5.23 19.07 13.83
C PHE A 62 4.98 18.59 15.26
N GLY A 63 4.42 17.39 15.44
CA GLY A 63 4.05 16.88 16.76
C GLY A 63 5.23 16.45 17.65
N ILE A 64 6.43 16.31 17.09
CA ILE A 64 7.63 15.82 17.82
C ILE A 64 8.84 16.77 17.72
N ASP A 65 8.68 17.86 16.95
CA ASP A 65 9.71 18.87 16.68
C ASP A 65 11.08 18.28 16.27
N ARG A 66 11.05 17.24 15.41
CA ARG A 66 12.24 16.58 14.89
C ARG A 66 11.92 15.83 13.60
N SER A 67 12.94 15.20 13.02
CA SER A 67 12.74 14.30 11.89
C SER A 67 11.84 13.13 12.27
N TYR A 68 10.88 12.81 11.40
CA TYR A 68 10.00 11.65 11.49
C TYR A 68 10.81 10.35 11.63
N PHE A 69 11.96 10.26 10.96
CA PHE A 69 12.86 9.11 11.03
C PHE A 69 13.47 8.87 12.42
N ALA A 70 13.41 9.84 13.32
CA ALA A 70 13.83 9.67 14.71
C ALA A 70 12.82 8.84 15.53
N MET A 71 11.57 8.74 15.08
CA MET A 71 10.49 7.99 15.75
C MET A 71 10.09 6.74 14.98
N HIS A 72 10.05 6.81 13.65
CA HIS A 72 9.62 5.73 12.77
C HIS A 72 10.64 5.53 11.65
N GLN A 73 11.23 4.35 11.54
CA GLN A 73 12.24 4.06 10.50
C GLN A 73 11.58 3.63 9.19
N GLU A 74 10.66 4.44 8.70
CA GLU A 74 9.87 4.19 7.48
C GLU A 74 10.56 4.79 6.25
N ILE A 75 11.75 4.28 5.93
CA ILE A 75 12.57 4.74 4.80
C ILE A 75 11.80 4.64 3.47
N LEU A 76 10.84 3.71 3.37
CA LEU A 76 9.96 3.54 2.20
C LEU A 76 9.23 4.83 1.80
N LEU A 77 8.97 5.75 2.74
CA LEU A 77 8.31 7.02 2.44
C LEU A 77 9.08 7.86 1.41
N LEU A 78 10.41 7.71 1.34
CA LEU A 78 11.26 8.38 0.36
C LEU A 78 10.89 8.02 -1.09
N PHE A 79 10.38 6.81 -1.34
CA PHE A 79 9.99 6.38 -2.67
C PHE A 79 8.70 7.06 -3.15
N PHE A 80 7.84 7.47 -2.22
CA PHE A 80 6.60 8.18 -2.53
C PHE A 80 6.78 9.70 -2.52
N TRP A 81 7.90 10.20 -1.99
CA TRP A 81 8.15 11.64 -1.91
C TRP A 81 8.18 12.34 -3.28
N PRO A 82 8.82 11.79 -4.33
CA PRO A 82 8.75 12.39 -5.67
C PRO A 82 7.33 12.49 -6.22
N LEU A 83 6.46 11.52 -5.93
CA LEU A 83 5.07 11.55 -6.37
C LEU A 83 4.29 12.67 -5.66
N TYR A 84 4.50 12.84 -4.36
CA TYR A 84 3.93 13.95 -3.62
C TYR A 84 4.51 15.30 -4.07
N ALA A 85 5.79 15.37 -4.45
CA ALA A 85 6.40 16.60 -4.96
C ALA A 85 5.74 17.11 -6.26
N LEU A 86 5.24 16.20 -7.10
CA LEU A 86 4.50 16.57 -8.32
C LEU A 86 3.10 17.12 -8.00
N LEU A 87 2.45 16.58 -6.97
CA LEU A 87 1.09 16.93 -6.55
C LEU A 87 1.03 17.03 -5.02
N PRO A 88 1.45 18.15 -4.42
CA PRO A 88 1.59 18.30 -2.97
C PRO A 88 0.24 18.53 -2.28
N ASP A 89 -0.56 17.46 -2.26
CA ASP A 89 -1.93 17.44 -1.73
C ASP A 89 -2.16 16.13 -0.94
N PRO A 90 -2.88 16.13 0.20
CA PRO A 90 -3.23 14.92 0.95
C PRO A 90 -3.90 13.84 0.09
N ARG A 91 -4.66 14.22 -0.94
CA ARG A 91 -5.29 13.32 -1.92
C ARG A 91 -4.27 12.47 -2.65
N THR A 92 -3.07 12.97 -2.91
CA THR A 92 -1.99 12.19 -3.50
C THR A 92 -1.60 11.01 -2.59
N LEU A 93 -1.61 11.21 -1.27
CA LEU A 93 -1.28 10.16 -0.30
C LEU A 93 -2.41 9.14 -0.16
N PHE A 94 -3.68 9.58 -0.20
CA PHE A 94 -4.81 8.66 -0.29
C PHE A 94 -4.77 7.81 -1.55
N PHE A 95 -4.41 8.41 -2.69
CA PHE A 95 -4.23 7.67 -3.94
C PHE A 95 -3.15 6.59 -3.82
N VAL A 96 -1.98 6.94 -3.26
CA VAL A 96 -0.89 6.00 -2.98
C VAL A 96 -1.38 4.84 -2.12
N GLN A 97 -2.04 5.13 -0.99
CA GLN A 97 -2.56 4.10 -0.09
C GLN A 97 -3.53 3.15 -0.80
N THR A 98 -4.51 3.70 -1.52
CA THR A 98 -5.50 2.91 -2.25
C THR A 98 -4.84 2.02 -3.32
N VAL A 99 -3.84 2.55 -4.04
CA VAL A 99 -3.08 1.78 -5.04
C VAL A 99 -2.27 0.66 -4.39
N CYS A 100 -1.62 0.92 -3.25
CA CYS A 100 -0.87 -0.12 -2.51
C CYS A 100 -1.78 -1.25 -2.03
N ILE A 101 -2.97 -0.94 -1.50
CA ILE A 101 -3.96 -1.96 -1.12
C ILE A 101 -4.41 -2.75 -2.34
N ALA A 102 -4.78 -2.09 -3.43
CA ALA A 102 -5.19 -2.78 -4.65
C ALA A 102 -4.06 -3.67 -5.20
N ALA A 103 -2.81 -3.19 -5.17
CA ALA A 103 -1.64 -3.95 -5.58
C ALA A 103 -1.42 -5.21 -4.73
N SER A 104 -1.81 -5.20 -3.46
CA SER A 104 -1.69 -6.36 -2.56
C SER A 104 -2.53 -7.58 -3.00
N ALA A 105 -3.60 -7.34 -3.75
CA ALA A 105 -4.42 -8.39 -4.34
C ALA A 105 -3.65 -9.24 -5.35
N VAL A 106 -2.62 -8.68 -6.01
CA VAL A 106 -1.83 -9.38 -7.03
C VAL A 106 -1.01 -10.54 -6.46
N PRO A 107 -0.11 -10.33 -5.47
CA PRO A 107 0.58 -11.45 -4.84
C PRO A 107 -0.39 -12.39 -4.14
N MET A 108 -1.48 -11.88 -3.54
CA MET A 108 -2.51 -12.73 -2.94
C MET A 108 -3.16 -13.68 -3.95
N PHE A 109 -3.49 -13.18 -5.16
CA PHE A 109 -3.99 -14.02 -6.25
C PHE A 109 -3.00 -15.11 -6.61
N PHE A 110 -1.71 -14.79 -6.74
CA PHE A 110 -0.71 -15.81 -7.08
C PHE A 110 -0.48 -16.84 -5.97
N ILE A 111 -0.51 -16.42 -4.70
CA ILE A 111 -0.44 -17.32 -3.55
C ILE A 111 -1.64 -18.27 -3.58
N ALA A 112 -2.86 -17.72 -3.62
CA ALA A 112 -4.09 -18.50 -3.57
C ALA A 112 -4.21 -19.45 -4.77
N ARG A 113 -3.83 -19.00 -5.97
CA ARG A 113 -3.83 -19.84 -7.18
C ARG A 113 -2.94 -21.06 -7.03
N ARG A 114 -1.77 -20.91 -6.41
CA ARG A 114 -0.83 -22.01 -6.20
C ARG A 114 -1.31 -23.00 -5.13
N VAL A 115 -1.94 -22.50 -4.08
CA VAL A 115 -2.44 -23.33 -2.98
C VAL A 115 -3.74 -24.07 -3.38
N LEU A 116 -4.67 -23.38 -4.04
CA LEU A 116 -6.00 -23.90 -4.36
C LEU A 116 -6.09 -24.56 -5.73
N ASN A 117 -5.09 -24.34 -6.61
CA ASN A 117 -5.07 -24.81 -7.99
C ASN A 117 -6.30 -24.41 -8.83
N ASP A 118 -6.95 -23.30 -8.46
CA ASP A 118 -8.11 -22.75 -9.15
C ASP A 118 -8.02 -21.23 -9.26
N ASP A 119 -8.17 -20.71 -10.49
CA ASP A 119 -8.04 -19.29 -10.78
C ASP A 119 -9.21 -18.47 -10.21
N TRP A 120 -10.43 -19.03 -10.16
CA TRP A 120 -11.59 -18.31 -9.64
C TRP A 120 -11.55 -18.17 -8.12
N SER A 121 -11.18 -19.24 -7.44
CA SER A 121 -10.94 -19.24 -5.99
C SER A 121 -9.81 -18.29 -5.63
N ALA A 122 -8.76 -18.21 -6.46
CA ALA A 122 -7.70 -17.22 -6.29
C ALA A 122 -8.18 -15.77 -6.42
N VAL A 123 -9.06 -15.48 -7.40
CA VAL A 123 -9.71 -14.16 -7.51
C VAL A 123 -10.54 -13.89 -6.27
N ALA A 124 -11.33 -14.86 -5.81
CA ALA A 124 -12.16 -14.70 -4.62
C ALA A 124 -11.32 -14.35 -3.37
N CYS A 125 -10.19 -15.03 -3.15
CA CYS A 125 -9.27 -14.71 -2.06
C CYS A 125 -8.65 -13.31 -2.19
N ALA A 126 -8.22 -12.92 -3.40
CA ALA A 126 -7.65 -11.60 -3.66
C ALA A 126 -8.67 -10.47 -3.42
N VAL A 127 -9.93 -10.67 -3.86
CA VAL A 127 -11.03 -9.75 -3.61
C VAL A 127 -11.39 -9.72 -2.13
N ALA A 128 -11.44 -10.87 -1.46
CA ALA A 128 -11.72 -10.96 -0.03
C ALA A 128 -10.71 -10.19 0.81
N LEU A 129 -9.43 -10.21 0.43
CA LEU A 129 -8.39 -9.39 1.07
C LEU A 129 -8.70 -7.89 0.97
N ILE A 130 -8.86 -7.35 -0.25
CA ILE A 130 -9.02 -5.90 -0.43
C ILE A 130 -10.39 -5.37 0.02
N MET A 131 -11.41 -6.24 0.02
CA MET A 131 -12.76 -5.94 0.51
C MET A 131 -12.95 -6.29 1.99
N PHE A 132 -11.90 -6.76 2.68
CA PHE A 132 -12.00 -7.06 4.09
C PHE A 132 -12.39 -5.77 4.85
N PRO A 133 -13.42 -5.79 5.73
CA PRO A 133 -13.99 -4.57 6.29
C PRO A 133 -12.99 -3.64 6.97
N SER A 134 -11.99 -4.18 7.66
CA SER A 134 -10.96 -3.35 8.29
C SER A 134 -10.02 -2.69 7.27
N ILE A 135 -9.66 -3.38 6.18
CA ILE A 135 -8.84 -2.83 5.10
C ILE A 135 -9.59 -1.72 4.38
N VAL A 136 -10.86 -1.95 4.05
CA VAL A 136 -11.73 -0.94 3.43
C VAL A 136 -11.90 0.27 4.36
N SER A 137 -12.18 0.03 5.65
CA SER A 137 -12.34 1.10 6.62
C SER A 137 -11.07 1.94 6.74
N GLN A 138 -9.90 1.32 6.88
CA GLN A 138 -8.64 2.03 6.95
C GLN A 138 -8.36 2.83 5.67
N ASN A 139 -8.67 2.27 4.50
CA ASN A 139 -8.43 2.97 3.22
C ASN A 139 -9.22 4.29 3.10
N VAL A 140 -10.46 4.29 3.60
CA VAL A 140 -11.39 5.42 3.40
C VAL A 140 -11.42 6.39 4.58
N ASN A 141 -11.14 5.93 5.80
CA ASN A 141 -11.28 6.73 7.01
C ASN A 141 -9.97 7.31 7.53
N GLN A 142 -8.82 6.74 7.16
CA GLN A 142 -7.54 7.02 7.79
C GLN A 142 -6.40 7.00 6.77
N LEU A 143 -5.23 7.48 7.14
CA LEU A 143 -4.02 7.36 6.33
C LEU A 143 -2.92 6.73 7.19
N HIS A 144 -2.55 5.50 6.85
CA HIS A 144 -1.57 4.70 7.58
C HIS A 144 -0.54 4.12 6.61
N THR A 145 0.72 4.48 6.82
CA THR A 145 1.86 4.05 6.00
C THR A 145 2.08 2.54 6.06
N SER A 146 1.58 1.85 7.09
CA SER A 146 1.57 0.39 7.18
C SER A 146 0.88 -0.28 5.99
N GLN A 147 -0.15 0.35 5.42
CA GLN A 147 -0.85 -0.19 4.26
C GLN A 147 0.00 -0.17 2.98
N TRP A 148 1.01 0.70 2.92
CA TRP A 148 1.91 0.81 1.77
C TRP A 148 2.87 -0.38 1.69
N VAL A 149 3.11 -1.02 2.83
CA VAL A 149 3.99 -2.19 2.98
C VAL A 149 3.29 -3.50 2.61
N LEU A 150 1.95 -3.55 2.75
CA LEU A 150 1.15 -4.76 2.51
C LEU A 150 1.45 -5.50 1.19
N PRO A 151 1.49 -4.84 0.00
CA PRO A 151 1.83 -5.53 -1.24
C PRO A 151 3.25 -6.10 -1.24
N LEU A 152 4.21 -5.44 -0.59
CA LEU A 152 5.60 -5.88 -0.51
C LEU A 152 5.74 -7.13 0.36
N LEU A 153 5.02 -7.17 1.48
CA LEU A 153 4.99 -8.33 2.37
C LEU A 153 4.38 -9.57 1.72
N LEU A 154 3.24 -9.41 1.03
CA LEU A 154 2.63 -10.53 0.32
C LEU A 154 3.48 -10.99 -0.85
N ALA A 155 4.13 -10.07 -1.57
CA ALA A 155 5.09 -10.42 -2.62
C ALA A 155 6.31 -11.16 -2.05
N CYS A 156 6.84 -10.72 -0.92
CA CYS A 156 7.91 -11.40 -0.19
C CYS A 156 7.52 -12.86 0.12
N PHE A 157 6.36 -13.07 0.74
CA PHE A 157 5.85 -14.40 1.04
C PHE A 157 5.67 -15.25 -0.22
N TYR A 158 5.10 -14.68 -1.28
CA TYR A 158 4.95 -15.36 -2.56
C TYR A 158 6.30 -15.84 -3.12
N PHE A 159 7.31 -14.98 -3.17
CA PHE A 159 8.62 -15.33 -3.73
C PHE A 159 9.39 -16.34 -2.88
N TYR A 160 9.23 -16.28 -1.57
CA TYR A 160 9.73 -17.32 -0.68
C TYR A 160 9.08 -18.68 -1.02
N HIS A 161 7.77 -18.71 -1.16
CA HIS A 161 7.01 -19.93 -1.42
C HIS A 161 7.26 -20.56 -2.80
N VAL A 162 7.70 -19.78 -3.79
CA VAL A 162 8.13 -20.30 -5.11
C VAL A 162 9.64 -20.51 -5.21
N GLU A 163 10.36 -20.48 -4.07
CA GLU A 163 11.81 -20.70 -3.96
C GLU A 163 12.65 -19.72 -4.82
N ASN A 164 12.10 -18.54 -5.12
CA ASN A 164 12.82 -17.50 -5.85
C ASN A 164 13.49 -16.54 -4.86
N TYR A 165 14.59 -17.00 -4.26
CA TYR A 165 15.28 -16.29 -3.19
C TYR A 165 15.78 -14.90 -3.59
N ARG A 166 16.10 -14.68 -4.88
CA ARG A 166 16.52 -13.37 -5.37
C ARG A 166 15.42 -12.33 -5.20
N TRP A 167 14.21 -12.63 -5.68
CA TRP A 167 13.08 -11.71 -5.55
C TRP A 167 12.53 -11.67 -4.13
N PHE A 168 12.56 -12.79 -3.41
CA PHE A 168 12.26 -12.81 -1.98
C PHE A 168 13.12 -11.79 -1.23
N LEU A 169 14.44 -11.81 -1.39
CA LEU A 169 15.34 -10.85 -0.72
C LEU A 169 15.05 -9.41 -1.11
N VAL A 170 14.75 -9.14 -2.38
CA VAL A 170 14.37 -7.78 -2.84
C VAL A 170 13.11 -7.30 -2.12
N PHE A 171 12.05 -8.09 -2.10
CA PHE A 171 10.79 -7.70 -1.46
C PHE A 171 10.90 -7.70 0.08
N ALA A 172 11.71 -8.57 0.66
CA ALA A 172 12.00 -8.59 2.09
C ALA A 172 12.70 -7.29 2.54
N VAL A 173 13.73 -6.85 1.80
CA VAL A 173 14.42 -5.58 2.08
C VAL A 173 13.45 -4.41 1.89
N LEU A 174 12.70 -4.37 0.79
CA LEU A 174 11.73 -3.28 0.56
C LEU A 174 10.65 -3.24 1.65
N ALA A 175 10.15 -4.38 2.11
CA ALA A 175 9.19 -4.46 3.21
C ALA A 175 9.80 -4.00 4.54
N ALA A 176 11.06 -4.39 4.81
CA ALA A 176 11.80 -3.97 6.00
C ALA A 176 12.04 -2.44 6.06
N LEU A 177 12.16 -1.78 4.90
CA LEU A 177 12.22 -0.32 4.82
C LEU A 177 10.86 0.35 5.08
N GLY A 178 9.77 -0.41 5.03
CA GLY A 178 8.41 0.07 5.13
C GLY A 178 7.98 0.44 6.54
N LYS A 179 8.33 -0.39 7.52
CA LYS A 179 7.89 -0.30 8.92
C LYS A 179 8.92 -1.00 9.80
N GLU A 180 9.40 -0.34 10.84
CA GLU A 180 10.48 -0.83 11.72
C GLU A 180 10.20 -2.19 12.39
N ASN A 181 8.93 -2.51 12.63
CA ASN A 181 8.51 -3.76 13.25
C ASN A 181 8.29 -4.89 12.23
N THR A 182 8.28 -4.61 10.93
CA THR A 182 8.03 -5.61 9.88
C THR A 182 9.06 -6.75 9.87
N PRO A 183 10.35 -6.52 10.13
CA PRO A 183 11.34 -7.61 10.24
C PRO A 183 11.24 -8.43 11.53
N LEU A 184 10.54 -7.94 12.55
CA LEU A 184 10.51 -8.51 13.91
C LEU A 184 9.26 -9.35 14.21
N THR A 185 8.30 -9.37 13.28
CA THR A 185 7.03 -10.12 13.36
C THR A 185 7.01 -11.24 12.34
#